data_AF-A0A0M0BX75-F1
#
_entry.id   AF-A0A0M0BX75-F1
#
_cell.length_a   1.000
_cell.length_b   1.000
_cell.length_c   1.000
_cell.angle_alpha   90.00
_cell.angle_beta   90.00
_cell.angle_gamma   90.00
#
_symmetry.space_group_name_H-M   'P 1'
#
loop_
_entity.id
_entity.type
_entity.pdbx_description
1 polymer ?
#
loop_
_entity_poly.entity_id
_entity_poly.type
_entity_poly.pdbx_seq_one_letter_code
_entity_poly.pdbx_strand_id
1 'polypeptide(L)' 'MDIRSWLSQAARALKLAVKPGRSELWLSIKISALGIGVVGVVGFIIKLLSFALGGATAGA' A
#
# COMPACT_ATOMS: atom_id res chain seq x y z
N MET A 1 35.84 10.37 -4.14
CA MET A 1 34.37 10.53 -4.17
C MET A 1 33.91 10.71 -2.73
N ASP A 2 33.89 11.96 -2.28
CA ASP A 2 33.70 12.26 -0.86
C ASP A 2 32.23 12.13 -0.47
N ILE A 3 31.94 11.23 0.47
CA ILE A 3 30.60 10.98 1.03
C ILE A 3 29.94 12.28 1.51
N ARG A 4 30.76 13.25 1.97
CA ARG A 4 30.31 14.56 2.43
C ARG A 4 29.68 15.41 1.31
N SER A 5 30.22 15.30 0.09
CA SER A 5 29.68 15.98 -1.09
C SER A 5 28.36 15.33 -1.54
N TRP A 6 28.27 14.00 -1.50
CA TRP A 6 27.06 13.25 -1.82
C TRP A 6 25.93 13.53 -0.82
N LEU A 7 26.24 13.59 0.47
CA LEU A 7 25.27 13.92 1.50
C LEU A 7 24.74 15.35 1.37
N SER A 8 25.61 16.30 0.99
CA SER A 8 25.22 17.69 0.73
C SER A 8 24.27 17.80 -0.49
N GLN A 9 24.53 17.04 -1.55
CA GLN A 9 23.68 16.97 -2.74
C GLN A 9 22.34 16.30 -2.44
N ALA A 10 22.35 15.19 -1.69
CA ALA A 10 21.14 14.52 -1.21
C ALA A 10 20.29 15.44 -0.31
N ALA A 11 20.91 16.24 0.54
CA ALA A 11 20.21 17.21 1.39
C ALA A 11 19.54 18.34 0.58
N ARG A 12 20.16 18.81 -0.51
CA ARG A 12 19.51 19.76 -1.44
C ARG A 12 18.34 19.13 -2.16
N ALA A 13 18.49 17.90 -2.64
CA ALA A 13 17.41 17.15 -3.29
C ALA A 13 16.23 16.93 -2.33
N LEU A 14 16.50 16.58 -1.07
CA LEU A 14 15.48 16.41 -0.04
C LEU A 14 14.80 17.75 0.36
N LYS A 15 15.52 18.88 0.26
CA LYS A 15 14.96 20.22 0.47
C LYS A 15 14.09 20.69 -0.71
N LEU A 16 14.39 20.27 -1.94
CA LEU A 16 13.57 20.53 -3.12
C LEU A 16 12.37 19.60 -3.23
N ALA A 17 12.48 18.37 -2.70
CA ALA A 17 11.36 17.46 -2.62
C ALA A 17 10.23 18.13 -1.82
N VAL A 18 9.17 18.51 -2.53
CA VAL A 18 7.97 19.11 -1.95
C VAL A 18 7.49 18.18 -0.85
N LYS A 19 7.57 18.65 0.40
CA LYS A 19 7.05 17.90 1.54
C LYS A 19 5.54 17.78 1.30
N PRO A 20 5.03 16.57 1.01
CA PRO A 20 3.66 16.40 0.57
C PRO A 20 2.72 16.97 1.62
N GLY A 21 1.79 17.80 1.20
CA GLY A 21 0.88 18.49 2.12
C GLY A 21 0.09 17.49 2.95
N ARG A 22 -0.32 17.86 4.17
CA ARG A 22 -1.15 16.97 5.01
C ARG A 22 -2.43 16.53 4.29
N SER A 23 -3.01 17.34 3.40
CA SER A 23 -4.18 16.98 2.61
C SER A 23 -3.85 15.96 1.51
N GLU A 24 -2.71 16.07 0.83
CA GLU A 24 -2.27 15.13 -0.22
C GLU A 24 -1.91 13.78 0.37
N LEU A 25 -1.25 13.76 1.53
CA LEU A 25 -0.98 12.53 2.27
C LEU A 25 -2.29 11.82 2.64
N TRP A 26 -3.29 12.58 3.07
CA TRP A 26 -4.59 12.02 3.39
C TRP A 26 -5.36 11.54 2.16
N LEU A 27 -5.22 12.22 1.03
CA LEU A 27 -5.80 11.81 -0.24
C LEU A 27 -5.19 10.48 -0.73
N SER A 28 -3.85 10.37 -0.71
CA SER A 28 -3.12 9.15 -1.08
C SER A 28 -3.44 7.97 -0.17
N ILE A 29 -3.59 8.20 1.14
CA ILE A 29 -4.01 7.16 2.09
C ILE A 29 -5.42 6.68 1.75
N LYS A 30 -6.36 7.58 1.48
CA LYS A 30 -7.75 7.20 1.12
C LYS A 30 -7.80 6.40 -0.18
N ILE A 31 -7.06 6.81 -1.20
CA ILE A 31 -6.99 6.09 -2.48
C ILE A 31 -6.39 4.69 -2.30
N SER A 32 -5.31 4.59 -1.51
CA SER A 32 -4.64 3.31 -1.22
C SER A 32 -5.55 2.38 -0.41
N ALA A 33 -6.25 2.91 0.58
CA ALA A 33 -7.21 2.15 1.39
C ALA A 33 -8.39 1.64 0.54
N LEU A 34 -8.85 2.43 -0.44
CA LEU A 34 -9.89 2.02 -1.38
C LEU A 34 -9.40 0.85 -2.26
N GLY A 35 -8.17 0.92 -2.78
CA GLY A 35 -7.55 -0.15 -3.55
C GLY A 35 -7.39 -1.45 -2.75
N ILE A 36 -6.89 -1.36 -1.52
CA ILE A 36 -6.77 -2.52 -0.61
C ILE A 36 -8.15 -3.11 -0.31
N GLY A 37 -9.17 -2.27 -0.14
CA GLY A 37 -10.54 -2.70 0.06
C GLY A 37 -11.06 -3.55 -1.11
N VAL A 38 -10.86 -3.09 -2.35
CA VAL A 38 -11.28 -3.84 -3.55
C VAL A 38 -10.56 -5.18 -3.66
N VAL A 39 -9.23 -5.20 -3.52
CA VAL A 39 -8.44 -6.44 -3.58
C VAL A 39 -8.81 -7.39 -2.45
N GLY A 40 -9.04 -6.85 -1.24
CA GLY A 40 -9.48 -7.59 -0.07
C GLY A 40 -10.85 -8.25 -0.26
N VAL A 41 -11.81 -7.55 -0.88
CA VAL A 41 -13.13 -8.11 -1.20
C VAL A 41 -13.02 -9.26 -2.20
N VAL A 42 -12.21 -9.12 -3.25
CA VAL A 42 -11.98 -10.20 -4.22
C VAL A 42 -11.38 -11.44 -3.53
N GLY A 43 -10.34 -11.25 -2.71
CA GLY A 43 -9.75 -12.34 -1.93
C GLY A 43 -10.72 -12.96 -0.92
N PHE A 44 -11.58 -12.15 -0.31
CA PHE A 44 -12.59 -12.60 0.64
C PHE A 44 -13.64 -13.49 -0.04
N ILE A 45 -14.11 -13.12 -1.23
CA ILE A 45 -15.07 -13.93 -2.01
C ILE A 45 -14.45 -15.28 -2.37
N ILE A 46 -13.19 -15.29 -2.83
CA ILE A 46 -12.48 -16.55 -3.14
C ILE A 46 -12.39 -17.43 -1.88
N LYS A 47 -12.01 -16.85 -0.74
CA LYS A 47 -11.90 -17.59 0.53
C LYS A 47 -13.25 -18.12 1.01
N LEU A 48 -14.33 -17.34 0.84
CA LEU A 48 -15.71 -17.75 1.17
C LEU A 48 -16.16 -18.94 0.32
N LEU A 49 -15.92 -18.88 -0.99
CA LEU A 49 -16.24 -19.97 -1.92
C LEU A 49 -15.42 -21.22 -1.59
N SER A 50 -14.12 -21.06 -1.33
CA SER A 50 -13.26 -22.17 -0.90
C SER A 50 -13.67 -22.74 0.46
N PHE A 51 -14.21 -21.95 1.38
CA PHE A 51 -14.72 -22.44 2.66
C PHE A 51 -16.08 -23.15 2.50
N ALA A 52 -16.95 -22.64 1.62
CA ALA A 52 -18.22 -23.28 1.31
C ALA A 52 -18.03 -24.62 0.58
N LEU A 53 -17.16 -24.68 -0.43
CA LEU A 53 -16.81 -25.93 -1.10
C LEU A 53 -15.94 -26.83 -0.21
N GLY A 54 -14.91 -26.29 0.42
CA GLY A 54 -13.97 -27.03 1.26
C GLY A 54 -14.63 -27.59 2.53
N GLY A 55 -15.53 -26.83 3.15
CA GLY A 55 -16.37 -27.29 4.26
C GLY A 55 -17.40 -28.33 3.82
N ALA A 56 -17.90 -28.26 2.58
CA ALA A 56 -18.74 -29.30 2.01
C ALA A 56 -17.96 -30.59 1.68
N THR A 57 -16.67 -30.51 1.35
CA THR A 57 -15.81 -31.68 1.08
C THR A 57 -15.13 -32.27 2.32
N ALA A 58 -15.06 -31.55 3.44
CA ALA A 58 -14.44 -32.03 4.69
C ALA A 58 -15.43 -32.80 5.60
N GLY A 59 -16.71 -32.87 5.22
CA GLY A 59 -17.75 -33.65 5.89
C GLY A 59 -18.13 -34.97 5.19
N ALA A 60 -17.31 -35.45 4.25
CA ALA A 60 -17.49 -36.72 3.56
C ALA A 60 -16.34 -37.68 3.85
#